data_AF-J9DL60-F1
#
_entry.id   AF-J9DL60-F1
#
_cell.length_a   1.000
_cell.length_b   1.000
_cell.length_c   1.000
_cell.angle_alpha   90.00
_cell.angle_beta   90.00
_cell.angle_gamma   90.00
#
_symmetry.space_group_name_H-M   'P 1'
#
loop_
_entity.id
_entity.type
_entity.pdbx_description
1 polymer ?
#
loop_
_entity_poly.entity_id
_entity_poly.type
_entity_poly.pdbx_seq_one_letter_code
_entity_poly.pdbx_strand_id
1 'polypeptide(L)'
;MFESLMFVFTIDTINSMNFDDKNCRINRIKYEIDYYQNMIQENSRNISRLEQKIDSKALHEYKKMQLDQEIRELQEKKSYLQSLDTVVYFKKCGKDKNQALSEIDRLIQRKKSDWNSKDSKYTEISSNISEYEKLNLDFYRKLLELKSEKECLLKMPKLKF
;
A
#
# COMPACT_ATOMS: atom_id res chain seq x y z
N MET A 1 69.03 3.10 -8.32
CA MET A 1 68.34 2.34 -9.39
C MET A 1 67.39 1.28 -8.81
N PHE A 2 67.80 0.47 -7.82
CA PHE A 2 66.92 -0.49 -7.13
C PHE A 2 65.77 0.16 -6.33
N GLU A 3 66.02 1.25 -5.61
CA GLU A 3 64.98 1.95 -4.83
C GLU A 3 63.87 2.54 -5.72
N SER A 4 64.24 3.03 -6.90
CA SER A 4 63.30 3.56 -7.90
C SER A 4 62.40 2.45 -8.48
N LEU A 5 62.96 1.25 -8.69
CA LEU A 5 62.22 0.07 -9.15
C LEU A 5 61.25 -0.46 -8.09
N MET A 6 61.66 -0.46 -6.81
CA MET A 6 60.80 -0.84 -5.68
C MET A 6 59.64 0.15 -5.47
N PHE A 7 59.88 1.45 -5.68
CA PHE A 7 58.84 2.47 -5.58
C PHE A 7 57.76 2.31 -6.67
N VAL A 8 58.17 2.07 -7.92
CA VAL A 8 57.25 1.79 -9.05
C VAL A 8 56.42 0.54 -8.80
N PHE A 9 57.05 -0.57 -8.37
CA PHE A 9 56.33 -1.81 -8.06
C PHE A 9 55.29 -1.65 -6.94
N THR A 10 55.61 -0.86 -5.91
CA THR A 10 54.70 -0.61 -4.79
C THR A 10 53.48 0.22 -5.24
N ILE A 11 53.70 1.24 -6.07
CA ILE A 11 52.63 2.05 -6.67
C ILE A 11 51.74 1.21 -7.59
N ASP A 12 52.33 0.37 -8.44
CA ASP A 12 51.58 -0.48 -9.36
C ASP A 12 50.72 -1.51 -8.62
N THR A 13 51.24 -2.09 -7.52
CA THR A 13 50.50 -3.04 -6.69
C THR A 13 49.31 -2.37 -5.99
N ILE A 14 49.51 -1.18 -5.42
CA ILE A 14 48.44 -0.40 -4.77
C ILE A 14 47.37 0.03 -5.79
N ASN A 15 47.78 0.47 -6.98
CA ASN A 15 46.88 0.86 -8.05
C ASN A 15 46.07 -0.33 -8.59
N SER A 16 46.69 -1.50 -8.71
CA SER A 16 45.99 -2.74 -9.09
C SER A 16 44.93 -3.13 -8.06
N MET A 17 45.29 -3.13 -6.77
CA MET A 17 44.34 -3.46 -5.69
C MET A 17 43.15 -2.48 -5.64
N ASN A 18 43.40 -1.18 -5.80
CA ASN A 18 42.33 -0.17 -5.85
C ASN A 18 41.45 -0.31 -7.10
N PHE A 19 42.00 -0.75 -8.23
CA PHE A 19 41.25 -1.00 -9.46
C PHE A 19 40.35 -2.24 -9.34
N ASP A 20 40.86 -3.30 -8.71
CA ASP A 20 40.10 -4.52 -8.43
C ASP A 20 38.97 -4.26 -7.44
N ASP A 21 39.21 -3.49 -6.38
CA ASP A 21 38.17 -3.08 -5.41
C ASP A 21 37.06 -2.24 -6.08
N LYS A 22 37.44 -1.28 -6.93
CA LYS A 22 36.49 -0.49 -7.73
C LYS A 22 35.63 -1.38 -8.64
N ASN A 23 36.22 -2.33 -9.35
CA ASN A 23 35.47 -3.24 -10.22
C ASN A 23 34.55 -4.18 -9.41
N CYS A 24 35.01 -4.67 -8.27
CA CYS A 24 34.22 -5.43 -7.32
C CYS A 24 32.99 -4.62 -6.85
N ARG A 25 33.18 -3.35 -6.46
CA ARG A 25 32.06 -2.48 -6.06
C ARG A 25 31.11 -2.21 -7.22
N ILE A 26 31.61 -1.91 -8.42
CA ILE A 26 30.75 -1.70 -9.61
C ILE A 26 29.89 -2.93 -9.90
N ASN A 27 30.45 -4.14 -9.81
CA ASN A 27 29.69 -5.37 -10.03
C ASN A 27 28.64 -5.58 -8.93
N ARG A 28 29.00 -5.34 -7.66
CA ARG A 28 28.03 -5.37 -6.56
C ARG A 28 26.89 -4.37 -6.76
N ILE A 29 27.18 -3.15 -7.21
CA ILE A 29 26.16 -2.15 -7.52
C ILE A 29 25.22 -2.64 -8.64
N LYS A 30 25.74 -3.31 -9.68
CA LYS A 30 24.87 -3.89 -10.74
C LYS A 30 23.89 -4.91 -10.14
N TYR A 31 24.37 -5.83 -9.32
CA TYR A 31 23.50 -6.80 -8.64
C TYR A 31 22.47 -6.13 -7.74
N GLU A 32 22.87 -5.11 -6.97
CA GLU A 32 21.95 -4.34 -6.12
C GLU A 32 20.90 -3.60 -6.95
N ILE A 33 21.26 -3.03 -8.11
CA ILE A 33 20.32 -2.42 -9.06
C ILE A 33 19.30 -3.44 -9.56
N ASP A 34 19.76 -4.59 -10.05
CA ASP A 34 18.88 -5.63 -10.58
C ASP A 34 17.93 -6.14 -9.49
N TYR A 35 18.44 -6.32 -8.26
CA TYR A 35 17.64 -6.69 -7.10
C TYR A 35 16.52 -5.67 -6.84
N TYR A 36 16.83 -4.37 -6.69
CA TYR A 36 15.81 -3.36 -6.39
C TYR A 36 14.80 -3.18 -7.53
N GLN A 37 15.21 -3.34 -8.79
CA GLN A 37 14.30 -3.34 -9.93
C GLN A 37 13.30 -4.51 -9.86
N ASN A 38 13.77 -5.71 -9.51
CA ASN A 38 12.91 -6.87 -9.33
C ASN A 38 11.92 -6.66 -8.18
N MET A 39 12.38 -6.12 -7.05
CA MET A 39 11.51 -5.83 -5.90
C MET A 39 10.41 -4.82 -6.26
N ILE A 40 10.73 -3.76 -7.01
CA ILE A 40 9.73 -2.79 -7.50
C ILE A 40 8.70 -3.46 -8.41
N GLN A 41 9.16 -4.35 -9.30
CA GLN A 41 8.27 -5.07 -10.20
C GLN A 41 7.34 -6.01 -9.43
N GLU A 42 7.85 -6.73 -8.43
CA GLU A 42 7.07 -7.61 -7.58
C GLU A 42 6.00 -6.84 -6.80
N ASN A 43 6.40 -5.76 -6.12
CA ASN A 43 5.48 -4.89 -5.40
C ASN A 43 4.41 -4.30 -6.32
N SER A 44 4.79 -3.85 -7.52
CA SER A 44 3.82 -3.35 -8.51
C SER A 44 2.79 -4.41 -8.90
N ARG A 45 3.21 -5.67 -9.07
CA ARG A 45 2.28 -6.79 -9.32
C ARG A 45 1.35 -7.03 -8.14
N ASN A 46 1.87 -6.92 -6.91
CA ASN A 46 1.06 -7.06 -5.69
C ASN A 46 0.03 -5.94 -5.57
N ILE A 47 0.41 -4.69 -5.85
CA ILE A 47 -0.51 -3.55 -5.93
C ILE A 47 -1.64 -3.84 -6.92
N SER A 48 -1.32 -4.20 -8.17
CA SER A 48 -2.35 -4.48 -9.18
C SER A 48 -3.30 -5.62 -8.79
N ARG A 49 -2.80 -6.66 -8.09
CA ARG A 49 -3.64 -7.74 -7.56
C ARG A 49 -4.57 -7.29 -6.43
N LEU A 50 -4.14 -6.32 -5.62
CA LEU A 50 -4.94 -5.75 -4.54
C LEU A 50 -5.99 -4.78 -5.09
N GLU A 51 -5.63 -3.95 -6.07
CA GLU A 51 -6.54 -3.03 -6.75
C GLU A 51 -7.71 -3.76 -7.43
N GLN A 52 -7.47 -4.96 -7.97
CA GLN A 52 -8.52 -5.80 -8.55
C GLN A 52 -9.55 -6.31 -7.54
N LYS A 53 -9.24 -6.29 -6.23
CA LYS A 53 -10.09 -6.81 -5.16
C LYS A 53 -10.90 -5.74 -4.44
N ILE A 54 -10.64 -4.48 -4.74
CA ILE A 54 -11.23 -3.35 -4.01
C ILE A 54 -11.98 -2.44 -4.97
N ASP A 55 -13.06 -1.85 -4.48
CA ASP A 55 -13.72 -0.77 -5.21
C ASP A 55 -12.80 0.46 -5.30
N SER A 56 -13.02 1.31 -6.29
CA SER A 56 -12.42 2.64 -6.26
C SER A 56 -12.92 3.40 -5.03
N LYS A 57 -12.10 4.32 -4.51
CA LYS A 57 -12.46 5.15 -3.35
C LYS A 57 -13.81 5.85 -3.54
N ALA A 58 -14.04 6.43 -4.72
CA ALA A 58 -15.30 7.09 -5.03
C ALA A 58 -16.50 6.13 -5.00
N LEU A 59 -16.36 4.91 -5.52
CA LEU A 59 -17.42 3.92 -5.50
C LEU A 59 -17.69 3.41 -4.07
N HIS A 60 -16.64 3.22 -3.26
CA HIS A 60 -16.77 2.85 -1.85
C HIS A 60 -17.52 3.92 -1.05
N GLU A 61 -17.13 5.18 -1.21
CA GLU A 61 -17.80 6.33 -0.58
C GLU A 61 -19.26 6.47 -1.02
N TYR A 62 -19.53 6.27 -2.32
CA TYR A 62 -20.90 6.26 -2.84
C TYR A 62 -21.76 5.17 -2.21
N LYS A 63 -21.26 3.93 -2.12
CA LYS A 63 -21.97 2.81 -1.48
C LYS A 63 -22.23 3.09 0.01
N LYS A 64 -21.29 3.75 0.71
CA LYS A 64 -21.47 4.19 2.10
C LYS A 64 -22.63 5.17 2.23
N MET A 65 -22.67 6.20 1.37
CA MET A 65 -23.75 7.19 1.37
C MET A 65 -25.12 6.55 1.11
N GLN A 66 -25.20 5.59 0.19
CA GLN A 66 -26.43 4.84 -0.05
C GLN A 66 -26.90 4.09 1.20
N LEU A 67 -25.99 3.40 1.88
CA LEU A 67 -26.31 2.71 3.12
C LEU A 67 -26.78 3.67 4.22
N ASP A 68 -26.11 4.81 4.38
CA ASP A 68 -26.47 5.82 5.37
C ASP A 68 -27.88 6.38 5.12
N GLN A 69 -28.25 6.53 3.84
CA GLN A 69 -29.60 6.91 3.44
C GLN A 69 -30.63 5.81 3.77
N GLU A 70 -30.34 4.55 3.45
CA GLU A 70 -31.23 3.42 3.81
C GLU A 70 -31.43 3.31 5.33
N ILE A 71 -30.37 3.52 6.11
CA ILE A 71 -30.45 3.53 7.59
C ILE A 71 -31.34 4.68 8.06
N ARG A 72 -31.21 5.87 7.45
CA ARG A 72 -32.04 7.03 7.79
C ARG A 72 -33.52 6.76 7.52
N GLU A 73 -33.85 6.19 6.37
CA GLU A 73 -35.24 5.81 6.03
C GLU A 73 -35.81 4.79 7.01
N LEU A 74 -34.99 3.83 7.45
CA LEU A 74 -35.39 2.88 8.50
C LEU A 74 -35.61 3.58 9.86
N GLN A 75 -34.78 4.55 10.21
CA GLN A 75 -34.95 5.35 11.42
C GLN A 75 -36.21 6.23 11.37
N GLU A 76 -36.50 6.84 10.23
CA GLU A 76 -37.74 7.60 10.02
C GLU A 76 -38.96 6.70 10.13
N LYS A 77 -38.93 5.50 9.52
CA LYS A 77 -39.98 4.50 9.65
C LYS A 77 -40.16 4.04 11.11
N LYS A 78 -39.06 3.88 11.86
CA LYS A 78 -39.10 3.57 13.29
C LYS A 78 -39.81 4.68 14.07
N SER A 79 -39.41 5.92 13.86
CA SER A 79 -40.02 7.10 14.51
C SER A 79 -41.51 7.22 14.18
N TYR A 80 -41.89 6.99 12.92
CA TYR A 80 -43.28 6.94 12.50
C TYR A 80 -44.07 5.83 13.22
N LEU A 81 -43.53 4.61 13.27
CA LEU A 81 -44.19 3.52 14.00
C LEU A 81 -44.33 3.83 15.49
N GLN A 82 -43.32 4.47 16.10
CA GLN A 82 -43.37 4.85 17.51
C GLN A 82 -44.49 5.84 17.82
N SER A 83 -44.83 6.74 16.88
CA SER A 83 -45.92 7.70 17.06
C SER A 83 -47.32 7.11 16.88
N LEU A 84 -47.44 5.88 16.34
CA LEU A 84 -48.72 5.21 16.18
C LEU A 84 -49.23 4.59 17.49
N ASP A 85 -50.54 4.68 17.70
CA ASP A 85 -51.21 3.95 18.78
C ASP A 85 -51.08 2.43 18.58
N THR A 86 -50.73 1.72 19.64
CA THR A 86 -50.45 0.28 19.61
C THR A 86 -51.68 -0.54 19.22
N VAL A 87 -52.85 -0.17 19.75
CA VAL A 87 -54.11 -0.91 19.52
C VAL A 87 -54.60 -0.70 18.09
N VAL A 88 -54.52 0.55 17.61
CA VAL A 88 -54.86 0.90 16.23
C VAL A 88 -53.92 0.20 15.24
N TYR A 89 -52.61 0.18 15.52
CA TYR A 89 -51.63 -0.50 14.68
C TYR A 89 -51.89 -2.01 14.60
N PHE A 90 -52.11 -2.67 15.73
CA PHE A 90 -52.40 -4.11 15.78
C PHE A 90 -53.66 -4.45 14.99
N LYS A 91 -54.75 -3.68 15.16
CA LYS A 91 -56.00 -3.86 14.42
C LYS A 91 -55.83 -3.71 12.91
N LYS A 92 -54.97 -2.80 12.45
CA LYS A 92 -54.77 -2.52 11.01
C LYS A 92 -53.78 -3.47 10.34
N CYS A 93 -52.71 -3.83 11.04
CA CYS A 93 -51.58 -4.54 10.46
C CYS A 93 -51.46 -6.01 10.91
N GLY A 94 -52.25 -6.44 11.90
CA GLY A 94 -52.24 -7.80 12.43
C GLY A 94 -50.92 -8.19 13.11
N LYS A 95 -50.07 -7.20 13.43
CA LYS A 95 -48.74 -7.40 14.03
C LYS A 95 -48.58 -6.56 15.29
N ASP A 96 -47.84 -7.08 16.24
CA ASP A 96 -47.44 -6.34 17.44
C ASP A 96 -46.45 -5.22 17.05
N LYS A 97 -46.70 -4.01 17.59
CA LYS A 97 -45.88 -2.83 17.28
C LYS A 97 -44.44 -2.99 17.76
N ASN A 98 -44.23 -3.58 18.93
CA ASN A 98 -42.89 -3.79 19.49
C ASN A 98 -42.10 -4.82 18.67
N GLN A 99 -42.77 -5.83 18.13
CA GLN A 99 -42.17 -6.75 17.16
C GLN A 99 -41.70 -6.01 15.91
N ALA A 100 -42.54 -5.16 15.30
CA ALA A 100 -42.18 -4.37 14.12
C ALA A 100 -41.01 -3.40 14.39
N LEU A 101 -40.98 -2.75 15.56
CA LEU A 101 -39.85 -1.91 15.97
C LEU A 101 -38.57 -2.71 16.14
N SER A 102 -38.65 -3.89 16.76
CA SER A 102 -37.51 -4.79 16.95
C SER A 102 -36.97 -5.33 15.62
N GLU A 103 -37.84 -5.60 14.65
CA GLU A 103 -37.44 -6.00 13.29
C GLU A 103 -36.63 -4.89 12.60
N ILE A 104 -37.06 -3.62 12.71
CA ILE A 104 -36.33 -2.48 12.16
C ILE A 104 -34.96 -2.32 12.83
N ASP A 105 -34.90 -2.41 14.16
CA ASP A 105 -33.64 -2.31 14.89
C ASP A 105 -32.64 -3.41 14.49
N ARG A 106 -33.12 -4.65 14.37
CA ARG A 106 -32.30 -5.76 13.86
C ARG A 106 -31.79 -5.51 12.45
N LEU A 107 -32.63 -4.95 11.57
CA LEU A 107 -32.24 -4.64 10.20
C LEU A 107 -31.18 -3.54 10.14
N ILE A 108 -31.32 -2.47 10.93
CA ILE A 108 -30.33 -1.40 11.04
C ILE A 108 -29.00 -1.96 11.54
N GLN A 109 -29.02 -2.75 12.61
CA GLN A 109 -27.80 -3.34 13.18
C GLN A 109 -27.10 -4.27 12.20
N ARG A 110 -27.86 -5.11 11.48
CA ARG A 110 -27.32 -5.99 10.44
C ARG A 110 -26.64 -5.19 9.33
N LYS A 111 -27.32 -4.17 8.79
CA LYS A 111 -26.76 -3.28 7.74
C LYS A 111 -25.46 -2.61 8.18
N LYS A 112 -25.41 -2.09 9.41
CA LYS A 112 -24.19 -1.49 9.98
C LYS A 112 -23.07 -2.51 10.14
N SER A 113 -23.36 -3.70 10.65
CA SER A 113 -22.37 -4.75 10.85
C SER A 113 -21.79 -5.27 9.52
N ASP A 114 -22.66 -5.50 8.54
CA ASP A 114 -22.27 -5.93 7.19
C ASP A 114 -21.37 -4.88 6.53
N TRP A 115 -21.71 -3.59 6.68
CA TRP A 115 -20.90 -2.50 6.16
C TRP A 115 -19.56 -2.37 6.86
N ASN A 116 -19.53 -2.39 8.19
CA ASN A 116 -18.28 -2.30 8.96
C ASN A 116 -17.30 -3.41 8.55
N SER A 117 -17.81 -4.61 8.25
CA SER A 117 -16.99 -5.72 7.75
C SER A 117 -16.41 -5.44 6.36
N LYS A 118 -17.16 -4.81 5.46
CA LYS A 118 -16.68 -4.39 4.14
C LYS A 118 -15.69 -3.23 4.23
N ASP A 119 -15.99 -2.24 5.06
CA ASP A 119 -15.15 -1.06 5.29
C ASP A 119 -13.79 -1.46 5.88
N SER A 120 -13.77 -2.37 6.87
CA SER A 120 -12.53 -2.88 7.45
C SER A 120 -11.64 -3.55 6.39
N LYS A 121 -12.22 -4.39 5.53
CA LYS A 121 -11.47 -5.04 4.42
C LYS A 121 -10.97 -4.02 3.40
N TYR A 122 -11.78 -3.02 3.07
CA TYR A 122 -11.39 -1.92 2.19
C TYR A 122 -10.17 -1.19 2.78
N THR A 123 -10.23 -0.81 4.06
CA THR A 123 -9.13 -0.12 4.75
C THR A 123 -7.87 -0.96 4.80
N GLU A 124 -7.97 -2.25 5.11
CA GLU A 124 -6.83 -3.18 5.14
C GLU A 124 -6.15 -3.26 3.76
N ILE A 125 -6.91 -3.50 2.71
CA ILE A 125 -6.37 -3.61 1.34
C ILE A 125 -5.75 -2.27 0.90
N SER A 126 -6.42 -1.16 1.19
CA SER A 126 -5.90 0.19 0.88
C SER A 126 -4.61 0.50 1.63
N SER A 127 -4.48 0.07 2.89
CA SER A 127 -3.25 0.21 3.67
C SER A 127 -2.11 -0.59 3.05
N ASN A 128 -2.36 -1.85 2.69
CA ASN A 128 -1.36 -2.71 2.06
C ASN A 128 -0.86 -2.13 0.73
N ILE A 129 -1.76 -1.58 -0.10
CA ILE A 129 -1.37 -0.87 -1.32
C ILE A 129 -0.41 0.28 -0.99
N SER A 130 -0.79 1.13 -0.04
CA SER A 130 0.03 2.28 0.36
C SER A 130 1.42 1.88 0.90
N GLU A 131 1.50 0.76 1.63
CA GLU A 131 2.76 0.21 2.13
C GLU A 131 3.68 -0.24 0.98
N TYR A 132 3.15 -0.94 -0.02
CA TYR A 132 3.92 -1.32 -1.21
C TYR A 132 4.38 -0.10 -2.03
N GLU A 133 3.54 0.92 -2.16
CA GLU A 133 3.91 2.17 -2.82
C GLU A 133 5.07 2.86 -2.09
N LYS A 134 5.01 2.91 -0.76
CA LYS A 134 6.09 3.46 0.08
C LYS A 134 7.39 2.68 -0.10
N LEU A 135 7.33 1.35 -0.07
CA LEU A 135 8.50 0.50 -0.32
C LEU A 135 9.09 0.75 -1.71
N ASN A 136 8.25 0.91 -2.73
CA ASN A 136 8.69 1.23 -4.07
C ASN A 136 9.40 2.58 -4.13
N LEU A 137 8.87 3.62 -3.47
CA LEU A 137 9.53 4.92 -3.38
C LEU A 137 10.93 4.81 -2.74
N ASP A 138 11.07 4.03 -1.68
CA ASP A 138 12.36 3.80 -1.02
C ASP A 138 13.34 3.05 -1.95
N PHE A 139 12.87 2.03 -2.68
CA PHE A 139 13.69 1.35 -3.68
C PHE A 139 14.09 2.25 -4.86
N TYR A 140 13.20 3.14 -5.32
CA TYR A 140 13.53 4.11 -6.36
C TYR A 140 14.63 5.08 -5.90
N ARG A 141 14.55 5.57 -4.65
CA ARG A 141 15.63 6.39 -4.06
C ARG A 141 16.94 5.62 -4.04
N LYS A 142 16.91 4.36 -3.60
CA LYS A 142 18.12 3.55 -3.54
C LYS A 142 18.73 3.28 -4.92
N LEU A 143 17.89 3.07 -5.93
CA LEU A 143 18.34 2.95 -7.32
C LEU A 143 19.01 4.23 -7.83
N LEU A 144 18.51 5.41 -7.47
CA LEU A 144 19.13 6.68 -7.86
C LEU A 144 20.50 6.85 -7.21
N GLU A 145 20.63 6.54 -5.91
CA GLU A 145 21.91 6.55 -5.19
C GLU A 145 22.93 5.63 -5.86
N LEU A 146 22.54 4.37 -6.12
CA LEU A 146 23.41 3.36 -6.73
C LEU A 146 23.83 3.73 -8.15
N LYS A 147 22.93 4.30 -8.94
CA LYS A 147 23.25 4.79 -10.30
C LYS A 147 24.26 5.94 -10.24
N SER A 148 24.08 6.88 -9.32
CA SER A 148 25.00 7.99 -9.10
C SER A 148 26.38 7.51 -8.64
N GLU A 149 26.42 6.59 -7.67
CA GLU A 149 27.67 5.99 -7.18
C GLU A 149 28.41 5.26 -8.30
N LYS A 150 27.71 4.43 -9.08
CA LYS A 150 28.29 3.72 -10.23
C LYS A 150 28.88 4.70 -11.25
N GLU A 151 28.17 5.79 -11.55
CA GLU A 151 28.65 6.81 -12.48
C GLU A 151 29.90 7.53 -11.95
N CYS A 152 29.92 7.87 -10.66
CA CYS A 152 31.10 8.44 -9.99
C CYS A 152 32.30 7.50 -10.08
N LEU A 153 32.11 6.23 -9.72
CA LEU A 153 33.15 5.21 -9.81
C LEU A 153 33.66 5.07 -11.25
N LEU A 154 32.78 5.04 -12.26
CA LEU A 154 33.19 4.93 -13.66
C LEU A 154 33.99 6.16 -14.14
N LYS A 155 33.66 7.36 -13.65
CA LYS A 155 34.35 8.62 -13.99
C LYS A 155 35.65 8.85 -13.24
N MET A 156 35.93 8.13 -12.14
CA MET A 156 37.20 8.24 -11.44
C MET A 156 38.36 7.89 -12.38
N PRO A 157 39.29 8.84 -12.63
CA PRO A 157 40.40 8.62 -13.54
C PRO A 157 41.26 7.46 -13.04
N LYS A 158 41.77 6.65 -13.97
CA LYS A 158 42.95 5.84 -13.67
C LYS A 158 44.06 6.85 -13.37
N LEU A 159 44.59 6.86 -12.13
CA LEU A 159 45.83 7.59 -11.85
C LEU A 159 46.89 7.02 -12.79
N LYS A 160 47.16 7.75 -13.87
CA LYS A 160 48.27 7.48 -14.78
C LYS A 160 49.43 8.29 -14.22
N PHE A 161 50.40 7.60 -13.62
CA PHE A 161 51.73 8.12 -13.39
C PHE A 161 52.69 7.40 -14.34
#